data_AF-A0A2A5VAV1-F1
#
_entry.id   AF-A0A2A5VAV1-F1
#
_cell.length_a   1.000
_cell.length_b   1.000
_cell.length_c   1.000
_cell.angle_alpha   90.00
_cell.angle_beta   90.00
_cell.angle_gamma   90.00
#
_symmetry.space_group_name_H-M   'P 1'
#
loop_
_entity.id
_entity.type
_entity.pdbx_description
1 polymer ?
#
loop_
_entity_poly.entity_id
_entity_poly.type
_entity_poly.pdbx_seq_one_letter_code
_entity_poly.pdbx_strand_id
1 'polypeptide(L)'
;MSNKKIKIGILGGSFDPAHRGHLKISKEAKKRFDLKKIVWAITKKNPFKAESQTSLLKRIKECKRIIGLNSFITVKFYENIIKSNKTIDLINHLTKNKKNEIYFLMGADNLINFHKWYKSKLITQKCNILVFDRHGYKKSSLKSKTFKQLNNDVLKFIEFKKVNISSSQLRKI
;
A
#
# COMPACT_ATOMS: atom_id res chain seq x y z
N MET A 1 -16.03 -9.48 26.82
CA MET A 1 -16.04 -9.80 25.37
C MET A 1 -14.90 -9.07 24.67
N SER A 2 -13.89 -9.78 24.16
CA SER A 2 -12.80 -9.13 23.43
C SER A 2 -13.34 -8.50 22.14
N ASN A 3 -13.30 -7.17 22.03
CA ASN A 3 -13.68 -6.45 20.82
C ASN A 3 -12.64 -6.72 19.72
N LYS A 4 -12.78 -7.85 19.01
CA LYS A 4 -11.82 -8.30 17.98
C LYS A 4 -11.78 -7.27 16.85
N LYS A 5 -10.61 -6.66 16.64
CA LYS A 5 -10.37 -5.72 15.55
C LYS A 5 -10.47 -6.43 14.19
N ILE A 6 -10.96 -5.71 13.19
CA ILE A 6 -10.98 -6.13 11.80
C ILE A 6 -9.72 -5.60 11.13
N LYS A 7 -8.80 -6.50 10.79
CA LYS A 7 -7.54 -6.16 10.10
C LYS A 7 -7.78 -5.86 8.63
N ILE A 8 -7.45 -4.64 8.21
CA ILE A 8 -7.63 -4.16 6.84
C ILE A 8 -6.27 -3.77 6.26
N GLY A 9 -5.91 -4.39 5.16
CA GLY A 9 -4.77 -3.97 4.35
C GLY A 9 -5.13 -2.79 3.44
N ILE A 10 -4.22 -1.84 3.29
CA ILE A 10 -4.30 -0.77 2.30
C ILE A 10 -3.05 -0.82 1.44
N LEU A 11 -3.19 -1.03 0.14
CA LEU A 11 -2.12 -0.85 -0.83
C LEU A 11 -2.40 0.42 -1.63
N GLY A 12 -1.65 1.49 -1.35
CA GLY A 12 -1.75 2.74 -2.08
C GLY A 12 -0.86 2.75 -3.32
N GLY A 13 -1.36 3.30 -4.44
CA GLY A 13 -0.55 3.42 -5.65
C GLY A 13 -1.29 4.02 -6.83
N SER A 14 -0.53 4.47 -7.84
CA SER A 14 -1.12 4.93 -9.10
C SER A 14 -1.75 3.78 -9.88
N PHE A 15 -1.23 2.56 -9.74
CA PHE A 15 -1.65 1.37 -10.49
C PHE A 15 -1.69 1.60 -12.00
N ASP A 16 -0.58 2.10 -12.55
CA ASP A 16 -0.51 2.58 -13.93
C ASP A 16 0.57 1.84 -14.76
N PRO A 17 0.32 0.59 -15.20
CA PRO A 17 -0.84 -0.24 -14.87
C PRO A 17 -0.65 -1.05 -13.57
N ALA A 18 -1.73 -1.64 -13.06
CA ALA A 18 -1.64 -2.70 -12.08
C ALA A 18 -0.93 -3.94 -12.67
N HIS A 19 -0.30 -4.74 -11.81
CA HIS A 19 0.49 -5.90 -12.25
C HIS A 19 0.56 -6.98 -11.18
N ARG A 20 1.07 -8.16 -11.55
CA ARG A 20 1.14 -9.35 -10.68
C ARG A 20 1.89 -9.10 -9.37
N GLY A 21 2.87 -8.19 -9.35
CA GLY A 21 3.53 -7.77 -8.11
C GLY A 21 2.58 -7.21 -7.04
N HIS A 22 1.59 -6.37 -7.41
CA HIS A 22 0.60 -5.84 -6.48
C HIS A 22 -0.28 -6.96 -5.90
N LEU A 23 -0.72 -7.90 -6.75
CA LEU A 23 -1.49 -9.07 -6.33
C LEU A 23 -0.69 -9.97 -5.39
N LYS A 24 0.58 -10.25 -5.71
CA LYS A 24 1.43 -11.11 -4.90
C LYS A 24 1.64 -10.52 -3.50
N ILE A 25 1.97 -9.23 -3.40
CA ILE A 25 2.09 -8.53 -2.11
C ILE A 25 0.78 -8.61 -1.32
N SER A 26 -0.36 -8.41 -1.97
CA SER A 26 -1.67 -8.50 -1.31
C SER A 26 -1.95 -9.91 -0.77
N LYS A 27 -1.66 -10.96 -1.56
CA LYS A 27 -1.81 -12.36 -1.12
C LYS A 27 -0.91 -12.71 0.06
N GLU A 28 0.36 -12.31 0.00
CA GLU A 28 1.32 -12.52 1.09
C GLU A 28 0.89 -11.79 2.37
N ALA A 29 0.46 -10.52 2.26
CA ALA A 29 -0.03 -9.75 3.38
C ALA A 29 -1.25 -10.42 4.04
N LYS A 30 -2.23 -10.83 3.24
CA LYS A 30 -3.41 -11.53 3.72
C LYS A 30 -3.04 -12.80 4.48
N LYS A 31 -2.19 -13.64 3.91
CA LYS A 31 -1.79 -14.92 4.51
C LYS A 31 -1.02 -14.72 5.83
N ARG A 32 -0.04 -13.81 5.86
CA ARG A 32 0.88 -13.66 7.01
C ARG A 32 0.29 -12.86 8.18
N PHE A 33 -0.67 -11.97 7.90
CA PHE A 33 -1.20 -11.03 8.90
C PHE A 33 -2.69 -11.22 9.18
N ASP A 34 -3.30 -12.28 8.64
CA ASP A 34 -4.74 -12.57 8.75
C ASP A 34 -5.60 -11.36 8.38
N LEU A 35 -5.26 -10.72 7.25
CA LEU A 35 -6.02 -9.55 6.80
C LEU A 35 -7.38 -10.02 6.26
N LYS A 36 -8.46 -9.48 6.84
CA LYS A 36 -9.83 -9.81 6.41
C LYS A 36 -10.06 -9.35 4.97
N LYS A 37 -9.64 -8.12 4.67
CA LYS A 37 -9.74 -7.49 3.34
C LYS A 37 -8.54 -6.62 3.05
N ILE A 38 -8.31 -6.39 1.76
CA ILE A 38 -7.28 -5.48 1.24
C ILE A 38 -7.96 -4.47 0.31
N VAL A 39 -7.59 -3.22 0.47
CA VAL A 39 -8.07 -2.11 -0.35
C VAL A 39 -6.91 -1.66 -1.23
N TRP A 40 -7.06 -1.77 -2.54
CA TRP A 40 -6.21 -1.08 -3.50
C TRP A 40 -6.72 0.35 -3.63
N ALA A 41 -6.09 1.24 -2.87
CA ALA A 41 -6.40 2.66 -2.86
C ALA A 41 -5.69 3.33 -4.03
N ILE A 42 -6.40 3.41 -5.16
CA ILE A 42 -5.89 4.05 -6.37
C ILE A 42 -5.79 5.55 -6.15
N THR A 43 -4.66 6.15 -6.54
CA THR A 43 -4.42 7.60 -6.46
C THR A 43 -4.25 8.20 -7.86
N LYS A 44 -4.61 9.48 -8.04
CA LYS A 44 -4.27 10.24 -9.26
C LYS A 44 -2.78 10.55 -9.32
N LYS A 45 -2.19 10.90 -8.18
CA LYS A 45 -0.80 11.35 -8.07
C LYS A 45 -0.16 10.82 -6.79
N ASN A 46 0.82 9.94 -6.95
CA ASN A 46 1.73 9.61 -5.86
C ASN A 46 2.58 10.86 -5.57
N PRO A 47 2.76 11.27 -4.29
CA PRO A 47 3.43 12.53 -3.93
C PRO A 47 4.80 12.77 -4.59
N PHE A 48 5.54 11.70 -4.92
CA PHE A 48 6.89 11.78 -5.49
C PHE A 48 6.96 11.31 -6.95
N LYS A 49 5.83 11.22 -7.64
CA LYS A 49 5.76 10.82 -9.05
C LYS A 49 4.91 11.80 -9.84
N ALA A 50 5.15 11.84 -11.14
CA ALA A 50 4.26 12.52 -12.08
C ALA A 50 2.84 11.94 -11.96
N GLU A 51 1.87 12.78 -12.29
CA GLU A 51 0.48 12.33 -12.44
C GLU A 51 0.38 11.30 -13.57
N SER A 52 -0.49 10.32 -13.37
CA SER A 52 -0.75 9.28 -14.38
C SER A 52 -1.48 9.89 -15.57
N GLN A 53 -0.91 9.77 -16.78
CA GLN A 53 -1.60 10.13 -18.02
C GLN A 53 -2.73 9.15 -18.37
N THR A 54 -2.68 7.92 -17.84
CA THR A 54 -3.76 6.93 -18.01
C THR A 54 -4.99 7.30 -17.20
N SER A 55 -6.16 7.28 -17.86
CA SER A 55 -7.44 7.56 -17.21
C SER A 55 -7.71 6.67 -16.00
N LEU A 56 -8.37 7.23 -14.99
CA LEU A 56 -8.70 6.50 -13.76
C LEU A 56 -9.53 5.24 -14.05
N LEU A 57 -10.50 5.34 -14.97
CA LEU A 57 -11.36 4.21 -15.36
C LEU A 57 -10.55 3.06 -15.97
N LYS A 58 -9.61 3.37 -16.88
CA LYS A 58 -8.72 2.35 -17.47
C LYS A 58 -7.87 1.67 -16.41
N ARG A 59 -7.29 2.44 -15.48
CA ARG A 59 -6.50 1.87 -14.37
C ARG A 59 -7.34 1.01 -13.43
N ILE A 60 -8.58 1.40 -13.12
CA ILE A 60 -9.50 0.57 -12.33
C ILE A 60 -9.82 -0.75 -13.07
N LYS A 61 -10.05 -0.70 -14.39
CA LYS A 61 -10.28 -1.90 -15.21
C LYS A 61 -9.08 -2.84 -15.15
N GLU A 62 -7.86 -2.32 -15.28
CA GLU A 62 -6.63 -3.11 -15.15
C GLU A 62 -6.46 -3.70 -13.74
N CYS A 63 -6.76 -2.92 -12.69
CA CYS A 63 -6.77 -3.45 -11.33
C CYS A 63 -7.72 -4.65 -11.19
N LYS A 64 -8.97 -4.52 -11.66
CA LYS A 64 -9.98 -5.59 -11.60
C LYS A 64 -9.51 -6.83 -12.37
N ARG A 65 -8.93 -6.65 -13.57
CA ARG A 65 -8.37 -7.74 -14.37
C ARG A 65 -7.26 -8.48 -13.63
N ILE A 66 -6.33 -7.75 -13.01
CA ILE A 66 -5.23 -8.36 -12.23
C ILE A 66 -5.75 -9.05 -10.96
N ILE A 67 -6.77 -8.49 -10.30
CA ILE A 67 -7.37 -9.07 -9.09
C ILE A 67 -8.08 -10.40 -9.41
N GLY A 68 -8.77 -10.51 -10.56
CA GLY A 68 -9.51 -11.72 -10.93
C GLY A 68 -10.52 -12.11 -9.85
N LEU A 69 -10.53 -13.39 -9.46
CA LEU A 69 -11.48 -13.95 -8.48
C LEU A 69 -11.14 -13.66 -7.00
N ASN A 70 -10.13 -12.84 -6.71
CA ASN A 70 -9.68 -12.59 -5.34
C ASN A 70 -10.60 -11.58 -4.63
N SER A 71 -11.76 -12.04 -4.17
CA SER A 71 -12.84 -11.22 -3.55
C SER A 71 -12.43 -10.46 -2.28
N PHE A 72 -11.34 -10.87 -1.63
CA PHE A 72 -10.79 -10.15 -0.48
C PHE A 72 -10.10 -8.83 -0.86
N ILE A 73 -9.89 -8.54 -2.14
CA ILE A 73 -9.30 -7.30 -2.64
C ILE A 73 -10.38 -6.44 -3.27
N THR A 74 -10.48 -5.19 -2.86
CA THR A 74 -11.34 -4.17 -3.49
C THR A 74 -10.53 -3.02 -4.04
N VAL A 75 -10.94 -2.46 -5.18
CA VAL A 75 -10.32 -1.27 -5.77
C VAL A 75 -11.19 -0.08 -5.46
N LYS A 76 -10.62 0.98 -4.88
CA LYS A 76 -11.39 2.17 -4.56
C LYS A 76 -10.57 3.44 -4.74
N PHE A 77 -11.18 4.39 -5.45
CA PHE A 77 -10.70 5.76 -5.52
C PHE A 77 -11.31 6.51 -4.33
N TYR A 78 -10.48 6.87 -3.34
CA TYR A 78 -10.97 7.58 -2.14
C TYR A 78 -10.87 9.10 -2.27
N GLU A 79 -10.06 9.62 -3.19
CA GLU A 79 -9.80 11.06 -3.26
C GLU A 79 -11.07 11.85 -3.64
N ASN A 80 -12.04 11.23 -4.34
CA ASN A 80 -13.34 11.85 -4.61
C ASN A 80 -14.22 12.01 -3.36
N ILE A 81 -14.03 11.16 -2.34
CA ILE A 81 -14.78 11.16 -1.08
C ILE A 81 -14.05 11.99 -0.02
N ILE A 82 -12.74 11.80 0.12
CA ILE A 82 -11.90 12.44 1.14
C ILE A 82 -11.48 13.85 0.72
N LYS A 83 -11.53 14.16 -0.58
CA LYS A 83 -11.02 15.40 -1.18
C LYS A 83 -9.53 15.63 -0.88
N SER A 84 -8.76 14.54 -0.77
CA SER A 84 -7.32 14.55 -0.52
C SER A 84 -6.67 13.29 -1.10
N ASN A 85 -5.42 13.42 -1.56
CA ASN A 85 -4.55 12.31 -1.99
C ASN A 85 -3.50 11.92 -0.92
N LYS A 86 -3.55 12.52 0.27
CA LYS A 86 -2.58 12.26 1.33
C LYS A 86 -2.92 10.95 2.04
N THR A 87 -1.91 10.10 2.24
CA THR A 87 -2.09 8.80 2.92
C THR A 87 -2.65 8.94 4.33
N ILE A 88 -2.26 9.97 5.08
CA ILE A 88 -2.78 10.21 6.44
C ILE A 88 -4.29 10.45 6.45
N ASP A 89 -4.83 11.13 5.45
CA ASP A 89 -6.27 11.43 5.37
C ASP A 89 -7.07 10.17 5.03
N LEU A 90 -6.51 9.30 4.18
CA LEU A 90 -7.05 7.96 3.92
C LEU A 90 -7.09 7.10 5.19
N ILE A 91 -6.00 7.07 5.96
CA ILE A 91 -5.94 6.31 7.22
C ILE A 91 -6.94 6.88 8.23
N ASN A 92 -7.02 8.20 8.38
CA ASN A 92 -8.00 8.84 9.25
C ASN A 92 -9.44 8.50 8.83
N HIS A 93 -9.74 8.55 7.54
CA HIS A 93 -11.06 8.16 7.02
C HIS A 93 -11.43 6.72 7.37
N LEU A 94 -10.49 5.77 7.22
CA LEU A 94 -10.75 4.36 7.48
C LEU A 94 -10.78 4.00 8.97
N THR A 95 -10.06 4.74 9.81
CA THR A 95 -10.04 4.56 11.27
C THR A 95 -11.21 5.24 11.98
N LYS A 96 -12.06 5.99 11.27
CA LYS A 96 -13.36 6.45 11.81
C LYS A 96 -14.18 5.28 12.35
N ASN A 97 -14.16 4.14 11.66
CA ASN A 97 -14.67 2.90 12.22
C ASN A 97 -13.63 2.31 13.19
N LYS A 98 -13.90 2.44 14.49
CA LYS A 98 -13.02 2.01 15.58
C LYS A 98 -12.78 0.49 15.62
N LYS A 99 -13.57 -0.33 14.91
CA LYS A 99 -13.30 -1.76 14.76
C LYS A 99 -12.14 -2.03 13.81
N ASN A 100 -11.77 -1.09 12.94
CA ASN A 100 -10.71 -1.29 11.96
C ASN A 100 -9.32 -1.18 12.62
N GLU A 101 -8.46 -2.13 12.30
CA GLU A 101 -7.01 -2.06 12.51
C GLU A 101 -6.34 -2.02 11.14
N ILE A 102 -5.56 -0.98 10.89
CA ILE A 102 -5.05 -0.68 9.55
C ILE A 102 -3.63 -1.21 9.40
N TYR A 103 -3.41 -1.89 8.27
CA TYR A 103 -2.10 -2.32 7.79
C TYR A 103 -1.83 -1.62 6.47
N PHE A 104 -0.85 -0.72 6.43
CA PHE A 104 -0.46 -0.03 5.20
C PHE A 104 0.67 -0.80 4.51
N LEU A 105 0.40 -1.27 3.30
CA LEU A 105 1.31 -2.08 2.49
C LEU A 105 2.08 -1.17 1.53
N MET A 106 3.40 -1.33 1.49
CA MET A 106 4.26 -0.62 0.52
C MET A 106 5.43 -1.49 0.07
N GLY A 107 6.03 -1.13 -1.07
CA GLY A 107 7.32 -1.68 -1.48
C GLY A 107 8.50 -1.03 -0.76
N ALA A 108 9.62 -1.75 -0.68
CA ALA A 108 10.87 -1.29 -0.06
C ALA A 108 11.43 0.02 -0.66
N ASP A 109 11.14 0.30 -1.93
CA ASP A 109 11.49 1.56 -2.60
C ASP A 109 10.81 2.78 -1.96
N ASN A 110 9.55 2.65 -1.55
CA ASN A 110 8.82 3.74 -0.89
C ASN A 110 9.36 4.03 0.52
N LEU A 111 9.82 2.99 1.24
CA LEU A 111 10.32 3.13 2.62
C LEU A 111 11.51 4.09 2.72
N ILE A 112 12.38 4.12 1.70
CA ILE A 112 13.57 4.98 1.65
C ILE A 112 13.22 6.45 1.90
N ASN A 113 12.16 6.94 1.25
CA ASN A 113 11.69 8.32 1.34
C ASN A 113 10.44 8.49 2.20
N PHE A 114 10.01 7.46 2.94
CA PHE A 114 8.77 7.52 3.72
C PHE A 114 8.77 8.63 4.78
N HIS A 115 9.92 8.91 5.39
CA HIS A 115 10.08 10.03 6.34
C HIS A 115 9.69 11.40 5.74
N LYS A 116 9.76 11.56 4.42
CA LYS A 116 9.37 12.78 3.69
C LYS A 116 7.86 12.87 3.40
N TRP A 117 7.10 11.80 3.67
CA TRP A 117 5.66 11.81 3.43
C TRP A 117 4.98 12.77 4.40
N TYR A 118 3.92 13.43 3.92
CA TYR A 118 3.15 14.36 4.73
C TYR A 118 2.60 13.67 6.00
N LYS A 119 2.98 14.20 7.17
CA LYS A 119 2.65 13.64 8.48
C LYS A 119 3.06 12.16 8.65
N SER A 120 4.22 11.76 8.12
CA SER A 120 4.76 10.40 8.21
C SER A 120 4.78 9.83 9.65
N LYS A 121 5.16 10.63 10.65
CA LYS A 121 5.09 10.26 12.08
C LYS A 121 3.66 9.92 12.54
N LEU A 122 2.66 10.66 12.07
CA LEU A 122 1.26 10.42 12.43
C LEU A 122 0.71 9.16 11.74
N ILE A 123 1.22 8.83 10.55
CA ILE A 123 0.89 7.58 9.85
C ILE A 123 1.37 6.40 10.68
N THR A 124 2.61 6.41 11.15
CA THR A 124 3.20 5.31 11.93
C THR A 124 2.52 5.11 13.28
N GLN A 125 1.88 6.15 13.83
CA GLN A 125 1.09 6.05 15.06
C GLN A 125 -0.33 5.50 14.85
N LYS A 126 -0.84 5.49 13.62
CA LYS A 126 -2.24 5.15 13.31
C LYS A 126 -2.42 3.83 12.55
N CYS A 127 -1.35 3.25 12.04
CA CYS A 127 -1.40 1.96 11.35
C CYS A 127 -0.09 1.17 11.49
N ASN A 128 -0.21 -0.14 11.36
CA ASN A 128 0.94 -1.01 11.13
C ASN A 128 1.42 -0.84 9.69
N ILE A 129 2.74 -0.91 9.46
CA ILE A 129 3.35 -0.75 8.14
C ILE A 129 3.99 -2.07 7.73
N LEU A 130 3.56 -2.60 6.58
CA LEU A 130 4.09 -3.80 5.98
C LEU A 130 4.91 -3.44 4.74
N VAL A 131 6.22 -3.62 4.84
CA VAL A 131 7.16 -3.27 3.77
C VAL A 131 7.61 -4.53 3.05
N PHE A 132 7.31 -4.63 1.76
CA PHE A 132 7.63 -5.79 0.95
C PHE A 132 8.92 -5.59 0.19
N ASP A 133 9.83 -6.57 0.27
CA ASP A 133 11.13 -6.52 -0.39
C ASP A 133 10.99 -6.32 -1.91
N ARG A 134 11.94 -5.57 -2.48
CA ARG A 134 12.07 -5.32 -3.92
C ARG A 134 13.51 -5.45 -4.34
N HIS A 135 13.71 -6.00 -5.54
CA HIS A 135 15.05 -6.17 -6.10
C HIS A 135 15.77 -4.82 -6.16
N GLY A 136 17.01 -4.76 -5.65
CA GLY A 136 17.82 -3.55 -5.57
C GLY A 136 17.55 -2.62 -4.37
N TYR A 137 16.49 -2.82 -3.57
CA TYR A 137 16.09 -1.85 -2.54
C TYR A 137 16.33 -2.26 -1.09
N LYS A 138 16.57 -3.55 -0.80
CA LYS A 138 16.71 -4.09 0.57
C LYS A 138 17.73 -3.32 1.42
N LYS A 139 18.97 -3.17 0.94
CA LYS A 139 20.05 -2.51 1.70
C LYS A 139 19.70 -1.06 2.04
N SER A 140 19.21 -0.30 1.07
CA SER A 140 18.81 1.10 1.26
C SER A 140 17.57 1.25 2.15
N SER A 141 16.60 0.34 2.05
CA SER A 141 15.37 0.42 2.85
C SER A 141 15.63 0.11 4.31
N LEU A 142 16.46 -0.89 4.61
CA LEU A 142 16.88 -1.22 5.99
C LEU A 142 17.76 -0.12 6.61
N LYS A 143 18.45 0.69 5.80
CA LYS A 143 19.20 1.86 6.28
C LYS A 143 18.37 3.14 6.38
N SER A 144 17.10 3.12 5.96
CA SER A 144 16.25 4.31 5.93
C SER A 144 15.97 4.87 7.33
N LYS A 145 15.74 6.18 7.41
CA LYS A 145 15.43 6.87 8.68
C LYS A 145 14.22 6.25 9.39
N THR A 146 13.17 5.94 8.64
CA THR A 146 11.95 5.33 9.17
C THR A 146 12.21 3.93 9.72
N PHE A 147 12.96 3.08 9.01
CA PHE A 147 13.25 1.73 9.49
C PHE A 147 14.05 1.72 10.79
N LYS A 148 15.05 2.62 10.90
CA LYS A 148 15.88 2.73 12.10
C LYS A 148 15.14 3.27 13.34
N GLN A 149 14.03 3.99 13.14
CA GLN A 149 13.30 4.68 14.21
C GLN A 149 12.10 3.91 14.75
N LEU A 150 11.60 2.92 14.01
CA LEU A 150 10.40 2.17 14.39
C LEU A 150 10.77 0.76 14.84
N ASN A 151 10.03 0.25 15.82
CA ASN A 151 10.15 -1.12 16.26
C ASN A 151 9.44 -2.10 15.30
N ASN A 152 9.69 -3.40 15.51
CA ASN A 152 9.14 -4.49 14.70
C ASN A 152 7.63 -4.72 14.90
N ASP A 153 6.99 -4.03 15.85
CA ASP A 153 5.55 -4.12 16.06
C ASP A 153 4.81 -3.17 15.12
N VAL A 154 5.35 -1.96 14.94
CA VAL A 154 4.77 -0.94 14.05
C VAL A 154 5.16 -1.19 12.59
N LEU A 155 6.43 -1.53 12.32
CA LEU A 155 6.92 -1.73 10.96
C LEU A 155 7.52 -3.12 10.81
N LYS A 156 7.02 -3.89 9.83
CA LYS A 156 7.56 -5.21 9.49
C LYS A 156 8.10 -5.22 8.07
N PHE A 157 9.37 -5.58 7.92
CA PHE A 157 9.99 -5.83 6.62
C PHE A 157 9.79 -7.30 6.23
N ILE A 158 9.29 -7.54 5.01
CA ILE A 158 8.79 -8.83 4.57
C ILE A 158 9.57 -9.28 3.36
N GLU A 159 10.37 -10.33 3.56
CA GLU A 159 11.02 -11.06 2.48
C GLU A 159 10.08 -12.16 1.96
N PHE A 160 10.01 -12.29 0.64
CA PHE A 160 9.13 -13.22 -0.05
C PHE A 160 9.66 -13.50 -1.47
N LYS A 161 9.11 -14.54 -2.12
CA LYS A 161 9.35 -14.81 -3.54
C LYS A 161 8.73 -13.70 -4.39
N LYS A 162 9.52 -12.64 -4.61
CA LYS A 162 9.15 -11.42 -5.32
C LYS A 162 9.00 -11.66 -6.82
N VAL A 163 8.14 -10.86 -7.44
CA VAL A 163 8.00 -10.79 -8.89
C VAL A 163 8.79 -9.57 -9.36
N ASN A 164 9.77 -9.76 -10.25
CA ASN A 164 10.60 -8.67 -10.76
C ASN A 164 9.84 -7.89 -11.85
N ILE A 165 8.87 -7.08 -11.42
CA ILE A 165 7.98 -6.31 -12.30
C ILE A 165 7.64 -4.97 -11.66
N SER A 166 7.58 -3.93 -12.48
CA SER A 166 7.12 -2.61 -12.09
C SER A 166 6.23 -1.99 -13.16
N SER A 167 5.30 -1.13 -12.74
CA SER A 167 4.48 -0.36 -13.66
C SER A 167 5.30 0.47 -14.64
N SER A 168 6.46 1.00 -14.21
CA SER A 168 7.34 1.79 -15.08
C SER A 168 7.99 0.96 -16.18
N GLN A 169 8.34 -0.30 -15.93
CA GLN A 169 8.83 -1.20 -16.98
C GLN A 169 7.70 -1.55 -17.96
N LEU A 170 6.49 -1.81 -17.45
CA LEU A 170 5.34 -2.15 -18.28
C LEU A 170 4.84 -1.02 -19.18
N ARG A 171 5.17 0.25 -18.90
CA ARG A 171 4.84 1.38 -19.79
C ARG A 171 5.81 1.54 -20.96
N LYS A 172 6.94 0.83 -20.96
CA LYS A 172 7.96 0.89 -22.02
C LYS A 172 7.85 -0.25 -23.03
N ILE A 173 6.90 -1.17 -22.79
CA ILE A 173 6.56 -2.30 -23.65
C ILE A 173 5.25 -1.93 -24.34
#